data_AF-Q9GR92-F1
#
_entry.id   AF-Q9GR92-F1
#
_cell.length_a   1.000
_cell.length_b   1.000
_cell.length_c   1.000
_cell.angle_alpha   90.00
_cell.angle_beta   90.00
_cell.angle_gamma   90.00
#
_symmetry.space_group_name_H-M   'P 1'
#
loop_
_entity.id
_entity.type
_entity.pdbx_description
1 polymer ?
#
loop_
_entity_poly.entity_id
_entity_poly.type
_entity_poly.pdbx_seq_one_letter_code
_entity_poly.pdbx_strand_id
1 'polypeptide(L)'
;MKGKWLLFLVLIGLIVLSDAAEKKRRRKHKKVEKSEAEPSSGTGVSQDIIDMMTADEENVRGGYDQIDDPCAKKRCGAGKECKISDSGEAECRCVESCLPEVDDRRKVCTNHNETFNSDCELYRMRCLCTTGSQECLGPKYSHAHIEYYGECRDMPECSEQEMDDFPRRMRDWLFNIMRDLAARHELSPHYLKLEKEAEVEQSKRWANAAIWKFCDLDGHPHDRKVSRHELFPIKAPLMALEHCISPFLNKCDVDDDHFITLREWGKCLEIPEDELEDKCEDVRGVAFNEI
;
A
#
# COMPACT_ATOMS: atom_id res chain seq x y z
N MET A 1 -24.18 56.69 -45.21
CA MET A 1 -23.05 55.75 -44.97
C MET A 1 -21.94 56.36 -44.09
N LYS A 2 -22.27 57.04 -42.98
CA LYS A 2 -21.25 57.60 -42.06
C LYS A 2 -21.31 57.00 -40.63
N GLY A 3 -22.45 56.38 -40.25
CA GLY A 3 -22.62 55.75 -38.93
C GLY A 3 -22.04 54.33 -38.79
N LYS A 4 -21.90 53.58 -39.89
CA LYS A 4 -21.32 52.22 -39.86
C LYS A 4 -19.81 52.21 -39.61
N TRP A 5 -19.09 53.26 -40.02
CA TRP A 5 -17.65 53.40 -39.77
C TRP A 5 -17.35 53.79 -38.31
N LEU A 6 -18.20 54.58 -37.67
CA LEU A 6 -18.03 54.94 -36.25
C LEU A 6 -18.16 53.71 -35.34
N LEU A 7 -19.13 52.84 -35.60
CA LEU A 7 -19.33 51.60 -34.83
C LEU A 7 -18.15 50.63 -34.99
N PHE A 8 -17.57 50.55 -36.19
CA PHE A 8 -16.41 49.70 -36.44
C PHE A 8 -15.14 50.22 -35.74
N LEU A 9 -14.94 51.54 -35.71
CA LEU A 9 -13.83 52.17 -34.99
C LEU A 9 -13.98 52.04 -33.46
N VAL A 10 -15.21 52.12 -32.94
CA VAL A 10 -15.48 51.89 -31.51
C VAL A 10 -15.25 50.43 -31.12
N LEU A 11 -15.64 49.46 -31.96
CA LEU A 11 -15.39 48.03 -31.71
C LEU A 11 -13.89 47.70 -31.74
N ILE A 12 -13.14 48.23 -32.70
CA ILE A 12 -11.68 48.05 -32.75
C ILE A 12 -11.01 48.73 -31.54
N GLY A 13 -11.49 49.92 -31.13
CA GLY A 13 -11.02 50.60 -29.94
C GLY A 13 -11.24 49.79 -28.65
N LEU A 14 -12.39 49.10 -28.52
CA LEU A 14 -12.68 48.23 -27.38
C LEU A 14 -11.79 46.97 -27.35
N ILE A 15 -11.52 46.36 -28.52
CA ILE A 15 -10.64 45.18 -28.62
C ILE A 15 -9.19 45.54 -28.25
N VAL A 16 -8.68 46.70 -28.67
CA VAL A 16 -7.32 47.16 -28.35
C VAL A 16 -7.18 47.51 -26.86
N LEU A 17 -8.24 48.01 -26.20
CA LEU A 17 -8.22 48.30 -24.77
C LEU A 17 -8.24 47.02 -23.91
N SER A 18 -8.95 45.97 -24.32
CA SER A 18 -8.90 44.67 -23.65
C SER A 18 -7.51 44.03 -23.71
N ASP A 19 -6.84 44.11 -24.85
CA ASP A 19 -5.51 43.50 -25.07
C ASP A 19 -4.41 44.24 -24.28
N ALA A 20 -4.53 45.57 -24.14
CA ALA A 20 -3.64 46.38 -23.31
C ALA A 20 -3.81 46.10 -21.80
N ALA A 21 -5.04 45.80 -21.34
CA ALA A 21 -5.31 45.43 -19.96
C ALA A 21 -4.74 44.04 -19.60
N GLU A 22 -4.79 43.09 -20.55
CA GLU A 22 -4.27 41.72 -20.37
C GLU A 22 -2.74 41.66 -20.34
N LYS A 23 -2.06 42.46 -21.18
CA LYS A 23 -0.59 42.63 -21.13
C LYS A 23 -0.11 43.25 -19.80
N LYS A 24 -0.87 44.17 -19.19
CA LYS A 24 -0.56 44.74 -17.87
C LYS A 24 -0.73 43.71 -16.74
N ARG A 25 -1.76 42.85 -16.80
CA ARG A 25 -1.96 41.74 -15.83
C ARG A 25 -0.86 40.68 -15.93
N ARG A 26 -0.46 40.26 -17.15
CA ARG A 26 0.67 39.32 -17.34
C ARG A 26 2.02 39.89 -16.86
N ARG A 27 2.26 41.20 -17.04
CA ARG A 27 3.46 41.86 -16.49
C ARG A 27 3.47 41.96 -14.97
N LYS A 28 2.31 42.03 -14.30
CA LYS A 28 2.22 42.05 -12.83
C LYS A 28 2.41 40.66 -12.22
N HIS A 29 1.87 39.60 -12.85
CA HIS A 29 2.06 38.21 -12.38
C HIS A 29 3.47 37.68 -12.63
N LYS A 30 4.14 38.08 -13.73
CA LYS A 30 5.54 37.70 -13.98
C LYS A 30 6.56 38.45 -13.09
N LYS A 31 6.12 39.39 -12.25
CA LYS A 31 6.99 40.20 -11.37
C LYS A 31 7.00 39.74 -9.89
N VAL A 32 6.38 38.61 -9.56
CA VAL A 32 6.28 38.12 -8.15
C VAL A 32 7.03 36.79 -7.89
N GLU A 33 7.60 36.13 -8.89
CA GLU A 33 8.48 34.96 -8.66
C GLU A 33 9.77 35.10 -9.46
N LYS A 34 10.66 35.97 -8.96
CA LYS A 34 12.11 35.89 -9.18
C LYS A 34 12.82 36.83 -8.18
N SER A 35 12.96 36.38 -6.94
CA SER A 35 14.00 36.90 -6.05
C SER A 35 15.25 36.06 -6.29
N GLU A 36 16.08 36.52 -7.23
CA GLU A 36 17.50 36.15 -7.29
C GLU A 36 18.19 36.79 -6.09
N ALA A 37 18.75 35.96 -5.21
CA ALA A 37 19.80 36.38 -4.30
C ALA A 37 21.06 36.64 -5.15
N GLU A 38 21.62 37.84 -5.04
CA GLU A 38 22.95 38.15 -5.58
C GLU A 38 24.06 37.42 -4.81
N PRO A 39 25.19 37.13 -5.48
CA PRO A 39 26.27 36.34 -4.93
C PRO A 39 27.15 37.19 -4.01
N SER A 40 27.11 36.93 -2.71
CA SER A 40 28.09 37.48 -1.77
C SER A 40 29.36 36.63 -1.78
N SER A 41 30.45 37.26 -2.24
CA SER A 41 31.82 37.17 -1.72
C SER A 41 32.27 35.84 -1.12
N GLY A 42 33.24 35.23 -1.81
CA GLY A 42 33.94 34.02 -1.39
C GLY A 42 34.45 34.08 0.06
N THR A 43 34.12 33.03 0.80
CA THR A 43 34.96 32.52 1.86
C THR A 43 35.71 31.35 1.26
N GLY A 44 36.94 31.60 0.80
CA GLY A 44 37.87 30.52 0.55
C GLY A 44 38.08 29.80 1.87
N VAL A 45 37.77 28.50 1.91
CA VAL A 45 38.36 27.62 2.92
C VAL A 45 39.86 27.72 2.68
N SER A 46 40.59 28.34 3.61
CA SER A 46 42.05 28.41 3.50
C SER A 46 42.60 27.00 3.29
N GLN A 47 43.55 26.86 2.37
CA GLN A 47 44.26 25.62 2.09
C GLN A 47 44.79 24.97 3.39
N ASP A 48 45.08 25.77 4.41
CA ASP A 48 45.47 25.35 5.76
C ASP A 48 44.45 24.43 6.48
N ILE A 49 43.15 24.53 6.16
CA ILE A 49 42.10 23.65 6.73
C ILE A 49 42.03 22.33 5.97
N ILE A 50 42.27 22.35 4.64
CA ILE A 50 42.31 21.14 3.81
C ILE A 50 43.56 20.32 4.15
N ASP A 51 44.69 20.99 4.38
CA ASP A 51 45.95 20.34 4.75
C ASP A 51 45.91 19.76 6.19
N MET A 52 45.00 20.25 7.05
CA MET A 52 44.73 19.63 8.36
C MET A 52 43.84 18.37 8.26
N MET A 53 43.06 18.21 7.19
CA MET A 53 42.23 17.02 6.94
C MET A 53 42.96 15.92 6.16
N THR A 54 44.12 16.22 5.55
CA THR A 54 44.92 15.26 4.76
C THR A 54 46.19 14.78 5.46
N ALA A 55 46.44 15.21 6.70
CA ALA A 55 47.60 14.80 7.49
C ALA A 55 47.37 13.58 8.40
N ASP A 56 46.21 12.92 8.32
CA ASP A 56 45.87 11.72 9.12
C ASP A 56 45.42 10.53 8.25
N GLU A 57 45.75 10.53 6.94
CA GLU A 57 45.58 9.35 6.06
C GLU A 57 46.70 8.30 6.18
N GLU A 58 47.59 8.44 7.16
CA GLU A 58 48.53 7.40 7.53
C GLU A 58 48.46 7.14 9.04
N ASN A 59 47.43 6.41 9.49
CA ASN A 59 47.52 5.32 10.48
C ASN A 59 46.20 5.02 11.23
N VAL A 60 45.10 4.73 10.51
CA VAL A 60 44.01 3.91 11.06
C VAL A 60 43.64 2.81 10.07
N ARG A 61 44.53 1.82 9.92
CA ARG A 61 44.11 0.46 9.52
C ARG A 61 43.39 -0.19 10.70
N GLY A 62 42.24 0.38 11.07
CA GLY A 62 41.26 -0.31 11.89
C GLY A 62 40.53 -1.29 11.00
N GLY A 63 40.93 -2.55 11.02
CA GLY A 63 40.16 -3.63 10.43
C GLY A 63 38.79 -3.67 11.11
N TYR A 64 37.77 -3.16 10.45
CA TYR A 64 36.42 -3.60 10.72
C TYR A 64 36.36 -5.04 10.22
N ASP A 65 36.61 -6.00 11.11
CA ASP A 65 36.17 -7.36 10.90
C ASP A 65 34.67 -7.27 10.55
N GLN A 66 34.34 -7.68 9.33
CA GLN A 66 32.95 -7.89 8.94
C GLN A 66 32.44 -9.05 9.79
N ILE A 67 31.92 -8.73 10.97
CA ILE A 67 31.08 -9.65 11.73
C ILE A 67 29.82 -9.79 10.90
N ASP A 68 29.79 -10.80 10.04
CA ASP A 68 28.58 -11.22 9.33
C ASP A 68 27.56 -11.64 10.39
N ASP A 69 26.70 -10.70 10.80
CA ASP A 69 25.61 -10.97 11.72
C ASP A 69 24.68 -12.04 11.09
N PRO A 70 24.62 -13.25 11.67
CA PRO A 70 23.79 -14.34 11.15
C PRO A 70 22.30 -13.98 11.06
N CYS A 71 21.84 -13.00 11.84
CA CYS A 71 20.48 -12.51 11.84
C CYS A 71 20.19 -11.45 10.76
N ALA A 72 21.20 -10.80 10.17
CA ALA A 72 21.01 -9.69 9.24
C ALA A 72 20.16 -10.06 7.99
N LYS A 73 20.20 -11.32 7.56
CA LYS A 73 19.43 -11.82 6.39
C LYS A 73 18.35 -12.83 6.76
N LYS A 74 18.22 -13.22 8.03
CA LYS A 74 17.26 -14.24 8.46
C LYS A 74 15.90 -13.60 8.74
N ARG A 75 14.89 -14.01 7.96
CA ARG A 75 13.49 -13.60 8.19
C ARG A 75 12.79 -14.62 9.07
N CYS A 76 12.30 -14.17 10.21
CA CYS A 76 11.47 -14.97 11.11
C CYS A 76 9.99 -14.72 10.85
N GLY A 77 9.15 -15.73 11.10
CA GLY A 77 7.70 -15.58 10.98
C GLY A 77 7.12 -14.63 12.04
N ALA A 78 5.85 -14.27 11.88
CA ALA A 78 5.15 -13.36 12.80
C ALA A 78 5.26 -13.82 14.26
N GLY A 79 5.53 -12.87 15.18
CA GLY A 79 5.69 -13.15 16.61
C GLY A 79 7.03 -13.76 17.00
N LYS A 80 7.97 -13.89 16.06
CA LYS A 80 9.33 -14.35 16.28
C LYS A 80 10.35 -13.29 15.88
N GLU A 81 11.46 -13.25 16.61
CA GLU A 81 12.64 -12.45 16.35
C GLU A 81 13.88 -13.33 16.18
N CYS A 82 14.85 -12.86 15.42
CA CYS A 82 16.10 -13.57 15.25
C CYS A 82 17.04 -13.29 16.42
N LYS A 83 17.55 -14.37 17.04
CA LYS A 83 18.58 -14.31 18.08
C LYS A 83 19.71 -15.28 17.76
N ILE A 84 20.93 -14.87 18.06
CA ILE A 84 22.11 -15.73 17.93
C ILE A 84 22.13 -16.65 19.15
N SER A 85 22.20 -17.96 18.93
CA SER A 85 22.34 -18.97 19.98
C SER A 85 23.76 -19.00 20.55
N ASP A 86 23.94 -19.73 21.65
CA ASP A 86 25.27 -19.91 22.26
C ASP A 86 26.28 -20.62 21.32
N SER A 87 25.78 -21.34 20.31
CA SER A 87 26.60 -21.96 19.25
C SER A 87 26.96 -21.01 18.11
N GLY A 88 26.53 -19.74 18.16
CA GLY A 88 26.76 -18.76 17.10
C GLY A 88 25.79 -18.87 15.92
N GLU A 89 24.72 -19.66 16.03
CA GLU A 89 23.74 -19.86 14.96
C GLU A 89 22.54 -18.91 15.09
N ALA A 90 22.01 -18.41 13.98
CA ALA A 90 20.79 -17.61 13.98
C ALA A 90 19.56 -18.50 14.23
N GLU A 91 18.77 -18.23 15.27
CA GLU A 91 17.54 -18.93 15.60
C GLU A 91 16.36 -17.96 15.70
N CYS A 92 15.17 -18.39 15.26
CA CYS A 92 13.95 -17.60 15.42
C CYS A 92 13.26 -17.97 16.74
N ARG A 93 13.33 -17.10 17.74
CA ARG A 93 12.69 -17.25 19.05
C ARG A 93 11.47 -16.35 19.15
N CYS A 94 10.55 -16.62 20.08
CA CYS A 94 9.41 -15.73 20.28
C CYS A 94 9.89 -14.35 20.73
N VAL A 95 9.21 -13.30 20.28
CA VAL A 95 9.50 -11.91 20.67
C VAL A 95 9.43 -11.80 22.20
N GLU A 96 10.46 -11.24 22.83
CA GLU A 96 10.48 -11.09 24.30
C GLU A 96 9.46 -10.08 24.79
N SER A 97 9.36 -8.93 24.15
CA SER A 97 8.44 -7.85 24.50
C SER A 97 8.09 -7.01 23.29
N CYS A 98 6.82 -6.60 23.17
CA CYS A 98 6.40 -5.67 22.13
C CYS A 98 6.52 -4.21 22.61
N LEU A 99 6.64 -3.29 21.65
CA LEU A 99 6.56 -1.86 21.95
C LEU A 99 5.15 -1.50 22.44
N PRO A 100 5.02 -0.61 23.44
CA PRO A 100 3.71 -0.13 23.88
C PRO A 100 2.99 0.61 22.74
N GLU A 101 1.83 0.10 22.35
CA GLU A 101 0.94 0.76 21.38
C GLU A 101 -0.10 1.59 22.12
N VAL A 102 -0.16 2.89 21.80
CA VAL A 102 -1.11 3.85 22.40
C VAL A 102 -2.29 4.18 21.49
N ASP A 103 -2.18 3.84 20.21
CA ASP A 103 -3.25 4.10 19.23
C ASP A 103 -4.27 2.96 19.29
N ASP A 104 -5.50 3.26 19.68
CA ASP A 104 -6.59 2.26 19.75
C ASP A 104 -6.85 1.58 18.41
N ARG A 105 -6.51 2.22 17.27
CA ARG A 105 -6.63 1.63 15.94
C ARG A 105 -5.60 0.54 15.65
N ARG A 106 -4.50 0.49 16.43
CA ARG A 106 -3.45 -0.54 16.34
C ARG A 106 -3.73 -1.77 17.19
N LYS A 107 -4.74 -1.70 18.07
CA LYS A 107 -5.28 -2.87 18.76
C LYS A 107 -5.83 -3.87 17.76
N VAL A 108 -6.05 -5.09 18.18
CA VAL A 108 -6.59 -6.14 17.31
C VAL A 108 -7.65 -6.94 18.05
N CYS A 109 -8.74 -7.25 17.35
CA CYS A 109 -9.71 -8.22 17.82
C CYS A 109 -9.38 -9.59 17.23
N THR A 110 -9.41 -10.62 18.07
CA THR A 110 -9.08 -12.00 17.68
C THR A 110 -10.31 -12.79 17.25
N ASN A 111 -10.08 -13.93 16.59
CA ASN A 111 -11.10 -14.95 16.32
C ASN A 111 -11.76 -15.55 17.57
N HIS A 112 -11.29 -15.19 18.77
CA HIS A 112 -11.90 -15.56 20.06
C HIS A 112 -12.71 -14.42 20.69
N ASN A 113 -12.92 -13.32 19.96
CA ASN A 113 -13.57 -12.09 20.44
C ASN A 113 -12.86 -11.47 21.65
N GLU A 114 -11.52 -11.55 21.66
CA GLU A 114 -10.66 -10.94 22.67
C GLU A 114 -9.76 -9.87 22.04
N THR A 115 -9.67 -8.71 22.70
CA THR A 115 -8.84 -7.59 22.27
C THR A 115 -7.41 -7.74 22.77
N PHE A 116 -6.44 -7.62 21.86
CA PHE A 116 -5.02 -7.46 22.18
C PHE A 116 -4.58 -6.03 21.89
N ASN A 117 -3.57 -5.54 22.64
CA ASN A 117 -3.08 -4.16 22.51
C ASN A 117 -2.41 -3.89 21.16
N SER A 118 -1.87 -4.92 20.52
CA SER A 118 -1.24 -4.82 19.20
C SER A 118 -1.25 -6.18 18.50
N ASP A 119 -1.03 -6.15 17.19
CA ASP A 119 -0.73 -7.34 16.40
C ASP A 119 0.52 -8.08 16.89
N CYS A 120 1.56 -7.35 17.28
CA CYS A 120 2.77 -7.91 17.88
C CYS A 120 2.45 -8.78 19.10
N GLU A 121 1.65 -8.27 20.05
CA GLU A 121 1.33 -8.99 21.29
C GLU A 121 0.55 -10.29 21.01
N LEU A 122 -0.37 -10.24 20.05
CA LEU A 122 -1.10 -11.43 19.63
C LEU A 122 -0.16 -12.48 19.00
N TYR A 123 0.69 -12.07 18.07
CA TYR A 123 1.61 -12.99 17.42
C TYR A 123 2.65 -13.55 18.40
N ARG A 124 3.13 -12.74 19.33
CA ARG A 124 3.97 -13.17 20.46
C ARG A 124 3.25 -14.24 21.28
N MET A 125 2.01 -13.98 21.69
CA MET A 125 1.21 -14.95 22.46
C MET A 125 1.00 -16.25 21.68
N ARG A 126 0.68 -16.17 20.39
CA ARG A 126 0.57 -17.34 19.51
C ARG A 126 1.87 -18.14 19.47
N CYS A 127 3.01 -17.46 19.32
CA CYS A 127 4.32 -18.09 19.33
C CYS A 127 4.57 -18.84 20.65
N LEU A 128 4.39 -18.16 21.79
CA LEU A 128 4.60 -18.73 23.12
C LEU A 128 3.75 -19.97 23.36
N CYS A 129 2.49 -19.94 22.93
CA CYS A 129 1.59 -21.09 23.07
C CYS A 129 1.90 -22.22 22.09
N THR A 130 2.41 -21.90 20.90
CA THR A 130 2.84 -22.92 19.92
C THR A 130 4.12 -23.63 20.39
N THR A 131 5.02 -22.92 21.09
CA THR A 131 6.29 -23.46 21.60
C THR A 131 6.17 -24.10 22.99
N GLY A 132 4.98 -24.05 23.62
CA GLY A 132 4.77 -24.61 24.96
C GLY A 132 5.46 -23.82 26.08
N SER A 133 5.69 -22.52 25.88
CA SER A 133 6.26 -21.65 26.92
C SER A 133 5.35 -21.57 28.14
N GLN A 134 5.94 -21.40 29.33
CA GLN A 134 5.22 -21.17 30.58
C GLN A 134 4.44 -19.84 30.58
N GLU A 135 4.86 -18.87 29.75
CA GLU A 135 4.17 -17.59 29.58
C GLU A 135 2.89 -17.67 28.73
N CYS A 136 2.61 -18.83 28.13
CA CYS A 136 1.38 -19.02 27.37
C CYS A 136 0.15 -18.89 28.28
N LEU A 137 -0.79 -18.01 27.90
CA LEU A 137 -2.04 -17.82 28.64
C LEU A 137 -3.04 -18.98 28.46
N GLY A 138 -2.85 -19.85 27.47
CA GLY A 138 -3.65 -21.05 27.27
C GLY A 138 -3.59 -21.63 25.85
N PRO A 139 -3.94 -22.91 25.67
CA PRO A 139 -3.80 -23.61 24.39
C PRO A 139 -4.67 -23.01 23.28
N LYS A 140 -5.76 -22.30 23.62
CA LYS A 140 -6.61 -21.62 22.62
C LYS A 140 -5.82 -20.62 21.77
N TYR A 141 -4.76 -20.02 22.32
CA TYR A 141 -3.98 -19.01 21.61
C TYR A 141 -2.99 -19.58 20.59
N SER A 142 -2.77 -20.90 20.52
CA SER A 142 -1.87 -21.49 19.51
C SER A 142 -2.35 -21.27 18.07
N HIS A 143 -3.67 -21.09 17.89
CA HIS A 143 -4.31 -20.82 16.60
C HIS A 143 -5.00 -19.45 16.56
N ALA A 144 -4.70 -18.58 17.53
CA ALA A 144 -5.26 -17.24 17.54
C ALA A 144 -4.72 -16.42 16.37
N HIS A 145 -5.62 -15.69 15.73
CA HIS A 145 -5.33 -14.80 14.61
C HIS A 145 -6.19 -13.55 14.72
N ILE A 146 -5.74 -12.50 14.02
CA ILE A 146 -6.45 -11.23 13.93
C ILE A 146 -7.69 -11.47 13.08
N GLU A 147 -8.86 -11.18 13.64
CA GLU A 147 -10.10 -11.11 12.88
C GLU A 147 -10.21 -9.73 12.20
N TYR A 148 -9.90 -8.66 12.95
CA TYR A 148 -9.83 -7.28 12.43
C TYR A 148 -9.02 -6.34 13.33
N TYR A 149 -8.65 -5.18 12.80
CA TYR A 149 -7.94 -4.12 13.54
C TYR A 149 -8.90 -3.20 14.31
N GLY A 150 -8.49 -2.82 15.52
CA GLY A 150 -9.29 -2.13 16.53
C GLY A 150 -9.71 -3.04 17.67
N GLU A 151 -10.46 -2.50 18.62
CA GLU A 151 -11.00 -3.27 19.75
C GLU A 151 -12.16 -4.17 19.31
N CYS A 152 -12.33 -5.28 20.04
CA CYS A 152 -13.51 -6.13 19.87
C CYS A 152 -14.79 -5.34 20.13
N ARG A 153 -15.76 -5.49 19.23
CA ARG A 153 -17.04 -4.81 19.26
C ARG A 153 -18.13 -5.70 18.69
N ASP A 154 -19.35 -5.49 19.17
CA ASP A 154 -20.52 -6.15 18.62
C ASP A 154 -20.77 -5.62 17.20
N MET A 155 -20.63 -6.51 16.22
CA MET A 155 -20.95 -6.20 14.83
C MET A 155 -22.39 -6.62 14.53
N PRO A 156 -23.16 -5.79 13.81
CA PRO A 156 -24.46 -6.20 13.34
C PRO A 156 -24.31 -7.35 12.33
N GLU A 157 -25.33 -8.19 12.23
CA GLU A 157 -25.42 -9.15 11.14
C GLU A 157 -25.62 -8.43 9.81
N CYS A 158 -25.03 -8.98 8.74
CA CYS A 158 -25.22 -8.44 7.40
C CYS A 158 -26.62 -8.78 6.90
N SER A 159 -27.45 -7.77 6.68
CA SER A 159 -28.80 -7.97 6.16
C SER A 159 -28.77 -8.38 4.68
N GLU A 160 -29.86 -9.01 4.21
CA GLU A 160 -29.97 -9.41 2.80
C GLU A 160 -29.82 -8.21 1.84
N GLN A 161 -30.40 -7.06 2.18
CA GLN A 161 -30.31 -5.85 1.37
C GLN A 161 -28.88 -5.29 1.29
N GLU A 162 -28.14 -5.35 2.40
CA GLU A 162 -26.73 -4.92 2.41
C GLU A 162 -25.85 -5.89 1.62
N MET A 163 -26.12 -7.19 1.74
CA MET A 163 -25.40 -8.24 1.02
C MET A 163 -25.66 -8.17 -0.49
N ASP A 164 -26.90 -7.94 -0.91
CA ASP A 164 -27.27 -7.78 -2.33
C ASP A 164 -26.56 -6.56 -2.96
N ASP A 165 -26.30 -5.52 -2.16
CA ASP A 165 -25.60 -4.32 -2.62
C ASP A 165 -24.06 -4.42 -2.54
N PHE A 166 -23.55 -5.33 -1.71
CA PHE A 166 -22.14 -5.43 -1.39
C PHE A 166 -21.23 -5.66 -2.61
N PRO A 167 -21.53 -6.58 -3.55
CA PRO A 167 -20.72 -6.79 -4.76
C PRO A 167 -20.45 -5.48 -5.52
N ARG A 168 -21.48 -4.63 -5.62
CA ARG A 168 -21.42 -3.33 -6.31
C ARG A 168 -20.49 -2.35 -5.61
N ARG A 169 -20.67 -2.19 -4.30
CA ARG A 169 -19.81 -1.29 -3.52
C ARG A 169 -18.36 -1.78 -3.53
N MET A 170 -18.15 -3.10 -3.48
CA MET A 170 -16.82 -3.69 -3.52
C MET A 170 -16.10 -3.42 -4.85
N ARG A 171 -16.74 -3.67 -6.01
CA ARG A 171 -16.10 -3.39 -7.32
C ARG A 171 -15.82 -1.90 -7.55
N ASP A 172 -16.70 -1.01 -7.09
CA ASP A 172 -16.46 0.43 -7.16
C ASP A 172 -15.33 0.86 -6.23
N TRP A 173 -15.26 0.29 -5.02
CA TRP A 173 -14.17 0.53 -4.08
C TRP A 173 -12.83 0.06 -4.64
N LEU A 174 -12.75 -1.15 -5.19
CA LEU A 174 -11.53 -1.69 -5.82
C LEU A 174 -10.99 -0.78 -6.92
N PHE A 175 -11.88 -0.28 -7.80
CA PHE A 175 -11.49 0.66 -8.84
C PHE A 175 -10.95 1.97 -8.26
N ASN A 176 -11.59 2.54 -7.24
CA ASN A 176 -11.10 3.76 -6.60
C ASN A 176 -9.74 3.55 -5.93
N ILE A 177 -9.52 2.40 -5.27
CA ILE A 177 -8.20 2.07 -4.71
C ILE A 177 -7.15 1.96 -5.81
N MET A 178 -7.45 1.27 -6.92
CA MET A 178 -6.54 1.16 -8.05
C MET A 178 -6.15 2.54 -8.60
N ARG A 179 -7.13 3.43 -8.79
CA ARG A 179 -6.90 4.81 -9.25
C ARG A 179 -6.05 5.62 -8.26
N ASP A 180 -6.31 5.50 -6.97
CA ASP A 180 -5.55 6.21 -5.94
C ASP A 180 -4.09 5.73 -5.90
N LEU A 181 -3.85 4.43 -6.03
CA LEU A 181 -2.50 3.86 -6.16
C LEU A 181 -1.80 4.31 -7.44
N ALA A 182 -2.53 4.39 -8.57
CA ALA A 182 -2.00 4.91 -9.82
C ALA A 182 -1.56 6.38 -9.68
N ALA A 183 -2.37 7.21 -9.02
CA ALA A 183 -2.04 8.62 -8.76
C ALA A 183 -0.81 8.79 -7.84
N ARG A 184 -0.61 7.87 -6.90
CA ARG A 184 0.58 7.84 -6.02
C ARG A 184 1.80 7.16 -6.64
N HIS A 185 1.71 6.68 -7.88
CA HIS A 185 2.78 5.94 -8.58
C HIS A 185 3.19 4.65 -7.83
N GLU A 186 2.24 3.99 -7.17
CA GLU A 186 2.45 2.74 -6.42
C GLU A 186 2.09 1.48 -7.25
N LEU A 187 1.54 1.65 -8.46
CA LEU A 187 1.25 0.54 -9.37
C LEU A 187 2.45 0.21 -10.28
N SER A 188 2.62 -1.07 -10.60
CA SER A 188 3.56 -1.50 -11.64
C SER A 188 3.16 -0.92 -13.01
N PRO A 189 4.10 -0.78 -13.96
CA PRO A 189 3.77 -0.31 -15.31
C PRO A 189 2.68 -1.13 -16.00
N HIS A 190 2.62 -2.43 -15.72
CA HIS A 190 1.58 -3.33 -16.22
C HIS A 190 0.19 -2.95 -15.69
N TYR A 191 0.05 -2.81 -14.37
CA TYR A 191 -1.24 -2.46 -13.76
C TYR A 191 -1.66 -1.02 -14.03
N LEU A 192 -0.71 -0.09 -14.18
CA LEU A 192 -0.99 1.28 -14.61
C LEU A 192 -1.64 1.33 -16.01
N LYS A 193 -1.27 0.40 -16.90
CA LYS A 193 -1.93 0.28 -18.21
C LYS A 193 -3.37 -0.19 -18.07
N LEU A 194 -3.62 -1.20 -17.23
CA LEU A 194 -4.97 -1.70 -16.96
C LEU A 194 -5.87 -0.64 -16.33
N GLU A 195 -5.34 0.19 -15.43
CA GLU A 195 -6.06 1.32 -14.84
C GLU A 195 -6.47 2.35 -15.91
N LYS A 196 -5.54 2.71 -16.81
CA LYS A 196 -5.86 3.65 -17.91
C LYS A 196 -6.93 3.13 -18.86
N GLU A 197 -6.93 1.82 -19.15
CA GLU A 197 -7.99 1.19 -19.94
C GLU A 197 -9.33 1.23 -19.19
N ALA A 198 -9.31 1.04 -17.87
CA ALA A 198 -10.49 1.06 -17.00
C ALA A 198 -11.13 2.46 -16.88
N GLU A 199 -10.35 3.54 -17.00
CA GLU A 199 -10.86 4.92 -17.05
C GLU A 199 -11.55 5.27 -18.39
N VAL A 200 -11.17 4.61 -19.48
CA VAL A 200 -11.69 4.89 -20.82
C VAL A 200 -12.92 4.03 -21.15
N GLU A 201 -12.89 2.75 -20.77
CA GLU A 201 -13.90 1.77 -21.18
C GLU A 201 -14.67 1.24 -19.96
N GLN A 202 -15.97 1.54 -19.91
CA GLN A 202 -16.81 1.22 -18.75
C GLN A 202 -16.94 -0.30 -18.50
N SER A 203 -16.91 -1.15 -19.53
CA SER A 203 -16.93 -2.62 -19.36
C SER A 203 -15.67 -3.13 -18.65
N LYS A 204 -14.50 -2.57 -19.00
CA LYS A 204 -13.21 -2.92 -18.40
C LYS A 204 -12.99 -2.32 -17.03
N ARG A 205 -13.76 -1.31 -16.66
CA ARG A 205 -13.60 -0.55 -15.41
C ARG A 205 -13.50 -1.45 -14.19
N TRP A 206 -14.50 -2.31 -14.00
CA TRP A 206 -14.56 -3.21 -12.86
C TRP A 206 -13.73 -4.47 -13.08
N ALA A 207 -13.69 -4.99 -14.30
CA ALA A 207 -12.92 -6.19 -14.64
C ALA A 207 -11.42 -5.99 -14.36
N ASN A 208 -10.82 -4.93 -14.90
CA ASN A 208 -9.39 -4.66 -14.72
C ASN A 208 -9.03 -4.41 -13.25
N ALA A 209 -9.86 -3.68 -12.50
CA ALA A 209 -9.65 -3.46 -11.07
C ALA A 209 -9.77 -4.75 -10.25
N ALA A 210 -10.76 -5.59 -10.57
CA ALA A 210 -10.94 -6.88 -9.91
C ALA A 210 -9.78 -7.85 -10.21
N ILE A 211 -9.32 -7.91 -11.46
CA ILE A 211 -8.16 -8.71 -11.88
C ILE A 211 -6.91 -8.21 -11.15
N TRP A 212 -6.62 -6.91 -11.21
CA TRP A 212 -5.48 -6.34 -10.49
C TRP A 212 -5.51 -6.71 -9.01
N LYS A 213 -6.65 -6.54 -8.35
CA LYS A 213 -6.73 -6.83 -6.92
C LYS A 213 -6.55 -8.33 -6.63
N PHE A 214 -7.11 -9.20 -7.46
CA PHE A 214 -6.90 -10.64 -7.35
C PHE A 214 -5.41 -10.98 -7.42
N CYS A 215 -4.70 -10.42 -8.41
CA CYS A 215 -3.26 -10.64 -8.59
C CYS A 215 -2.41 -10.03 -7.47
N ASP A 216 -2.86 -8.92 -6.87
CA ASP A 216 -2.21 -8.28 -5.72
C ASP A 216 -2.41 -9.10 -4.44
N LEU A 217 -3.50 -9.85 -4.33
CA LEU A 217 -3.80 -10.74 -3.21
C LEU A 217 -3.13 -12.11 -3.36
N ASP A 218 -3.08 -12.68 -4.57
CA ASP A 218 -2.36 -13.91 -4.91
C ASP A 218 -0.85 -13.68 -4.71
N GLY A 219 -0.40 -13.91 -3.48
CA GLY A 219 0.91 -13.58 -2.98
C GLY A 219 1.94 -14.63 -3.38
N HIS A 220 2.99 -14.80 -2.58
CA HIS A 220 3.97 -15.85 -2.85
C HIS A 220 3.68 -17.11 -2.01
N PRO A 221 3.59 -18.30 -2.62
CA PRO A 221 3.74 -18.58 -4.06
C PRO A 221 2.51 -18.16 -4.88
N HIS A 222 2.72 -17.60 -6.08
CA HIS A 222 1.63 -17.26 -6.99
C HIS A 222 1.02 -18.55 -7.54
N ASP A 223 -0.13 -18.96 -7.01
CA ASP A 223 -0.77 -20.24 -7.33
C ASP A 223 -2.17 -20.08 -7.96
N ARG A 224 -2.51 -18.85 -8.38
CA ARG A 224 -3.72 -18.49 -9.13
C ARG A 224 -5.00 -18.73 -8.35
N LYS A 225 -4.89 -18.67 -7.02
CA LYS A 225 -5.99 -18.75 -6.08
C LYS A 225 -5.61 -17.92 -4.85
N VAL A 226 -6.62 -17.38 -4.17
CA VAL A 226 -6.40 -16.52 -3.01
C VAL A 226 -6.87 -17.27 -1.77
N SER A 227 -5.94 -17.56 -0.86
CA SER A 227 -6.25 -18.19 0.42
C SER A 227 -6.91 -17.21 1.41
N ARG A 228 -7.52 -17.75 2.47
CA ARG A 228 -8.02 -16.92 3.59
C ARG A 228 -6.97 -16.01 4.21
N HIS A 229 -5.70 -16.42 4.21
CA HIS A 229 -4.60 -15.59 4.73
C HIS A 229 -4.29 -14.42 3.79
N GLU A 230 -4.36 -14.63 2.49
CA GLU A 230 -4.11 -13.62 1.48
C GLU A 230 -5.23 -12.58 1.39
N LEU A 231 -6.46 -12.92 1.80
CA LEU A 231 -7.55 -11.95 1.95
C LEU A 231 -7.34 -10.96 3.11
N PHE A 232 -6.38 -11.22 4.00
CA PHE A 232 -6.16 -10.42 5.21
C PHE A 232 -6.04 -8.90 4.95
N PRO A 233 -5.30 -8.42 3.93
CA PRO A 233 -5.14 -6.98 3.66
C PRO A 233 -6.44 -6.25 3.28
N ILE A 234 -7.46 -6.97 2.80
CA ILE A 234 -8.77 -6.37 2.52
C ILE A 234 -9.79 -6.66 3.61
N LYS A 235 -9.70 -7.81 4.28
CA LYS A 235 -10.64 -8.20 5.34
C LYS A 235 -10.38 -7.41 6.62
N ALA A 236 -9.22 -7.60 7.25
CA ALA A 236 -9.00 -7.16 8.62
C ALA A 236 -9.02 -5.63 8.82
N PRO A 237 -8.51 -4.80 7.88
CA PRO A 237 -8.60 -3.34 8.02
C PRO A 237 -10.01 -2.77 7.80
N LEU A 238 -10.87 -3.47 7.04
CA LEU A 238 -12.19 -2.95 6.65
C LEU A 238 -13.33 -3.57 7.43
N MET A 239 -13.17 -4.77 7.97
CA MET A 239 -14.25 -5.53 8.62
C MET A 239 -14.93 -4.75 9.75
N ALA A 240 -14.19 -3.91 10.48
CA ALA A 240 -14.80 -3.01 11.43
C ALA A 240 -15.84 -2.12 10.72
N LEU A 241 -15.47 -1.45 9.63
CA LEU A 241 -16.33 -0.49 8.93
C LEU A 241 -17.39 -1.14 8.04
N GLU A 242 -17.17 -2.39 7.63
CA GLU A 242 -17.99 -3.13 6.68
C GLU A 242 -18.23 -4.57 7.19
N HIS A 243 -19.25 -4.74 8.03
CA HIS A 243 -19.60 -6.04 8.65
C HIS A 243 -19.95 -7.14 7.63
N CYS A 244 -20.36 -6.75 6.43
CA CYS A 244 -20.68 -7.66 5.33
C CYS A 244 -19.45 -8.27 4.63
N ILE A 245 -18.22 -7.76 4.85
CA ILE A 245 -17.05 -8.23 4.10
C ILE A 245 -16.73 -9.71 4.35
N SER A 246 -16.80 -10.16 5.60
CA SER A 246 -16.53 -11.55 5.97
C SER A 246 -17.56 -12.53 5.38
N PRO A 247 -18.89 -12.33 5.57
CA PRO A 247 -19.88 -13.21 4.94
C PRO A 247 -19.86 -13.13 3.41
N PHE A 248 -19.53 -11.98 2.82
CA PHE A 248 -19.36 -11.85 1.38
C PHE A 248 -18.21 -12.70 0.87
N LEU A 249 -17.00 -12.55 1.43
CA LEU A 249 -15.82 -13.32 1.01
C LEU A 249 -16.02 -14.82 1.23
N ASN A 250 -16.68 -15.23 2.32
CA ASN A 250 -17.02 -16.64 2.54
C ASN A 250 -18.00 -17.19 1.50
N LYS A 251 -18.91 -16.36 0.98
CA LYS A 251 -19.86 -16.76 -0.08
C LYS A 251 -19.19 -16.88 -1.45
N CYS A 252 -18.02 -16.25 -1.63
CA CYS A 252 -17.27 -16.34 -2.88
C CYS A 252 -16.58 -17.68 -3.08
N ASP A 253 -16.24 -18.37 -2.00
CA ASP A 253 -15.73 -19.75 -2.00
C ASP A 253 -16.91 -20.70 -2.19
N VAL A 254 -17.21 -21.06 -3.45
CA VAL A 254 -18.46 -21.77 -3.80
C VAL A 254 -18.35 -23.27 -3.53
N ASP A 255 -17.15 -23.83 -3.66
CA ASP A 255 -16.86 -25.23 -3.41
C ASP A 255 -16.29 -25.53 -2.01
N ASP A 256 -16.15 -24.50 -1.16
CA ASP A 256 -15.69 -24.55 0.23
C ASP A 256 -14.29 -25.19 0.36
N ASP A 257 -13.42 -24.94 -0.62
CA ASP A 257 -12.05 -25.44 -0.63
C ASP A 257 -11.08 -24.53 0.15
N HIS A 258 -11.59 -23.42 0.71
CA HIS A 258 -10.87 -22.37 1.44
C HIS A 258 -9.95 -21.48 0.60
N PHE A 259 -10.09 -21.56 -0.72
CA PHE A 259 -9.47 -20.68 -1.67
C PHE A 259 -10.54 -19.96 -2.50
N ILE A 260 -10.15 -18.85 -3.11
CA ILE A 260 -10.97 -18.15 -4.08
C ILE A 260 -10.20 -18.10 -5.38
N THR A 261 -10.74 -18.73 -6.43
CA THR A 261 -10.19 -18.64 -7.78
C THR A 261 -10.57 -17.33 -8.46
N LEU A 262 -9.88 -16.96 -9.55
CA LEU A 262 -10.24 -15.75 -10.31
C LEU A 262 -11.70 -15.79 -10.78
N ARG A 263 -12.19 -16.96 -11.23
CA ARG A 263 -13.56 -17.14 -11.69
C ARG A 263 -14.59 -16.91 -10.59
N GLU A 264 -14.33 -17.48 -9.41
CA GLU A 264 -15.17 -17.27 -8.23
C GLU A 264 -15.20 -15.80 -7.82
N TRP A 265 -14.02 -15.17 -7.74
CA TRP A 265 -13.87 -13.75 -7.45
C TRP A 265 -14.70 -12.88 -8.40
N GLY A 266 -14.55 -13.10 -9.71
CA GLY A 266 -15.29 -12.36 -10.74
C GLY A 266 -16.80 -12.57 -10.64
N LYS A 267 -17.24 -13.82 -10.47
CA LYS A 267 -18.66 -14.15 -10.28
C LYS A 267 -19.23 -13.48 -9.04
N CYS A 268 -18.47 -13.46 -7.95
CA CYS A 268 -18.85 -12.84 -6.69
C CYS A 268 -19.02 -11.31 -6.81
N LEU A 269 -18.22 -10.67 -7.66
CA LEU A 269 -18.29 -9.24 -7.97
C LEU A 269 -19.30 -8.90 -9.08
N GLU A 270 -20.01 -9.90 -9.60
CA GLU A 270 -20.98 -9.77 -10.71
C GLU A 270 -20.34 -9.27 -12.01
N ILE A 271 -19.11 -9.69 -12.28
CA ILE A 271 -18.37 -9.34 -13.49
C ILE A 271 -18.66 -10.39 -14.58
N PRO A 272 -18.99 -9.98 -15.82
CA PRO A 272 -19.18 -10.91 -16.93
C PRO A 272 -17.95 -11.79 -17.17
N GLU A 273 -18.15 -13.09 -17.40
CA GLU A 273 -17.05 -14.05 -17.55
C GLU A 273 -16.16 -13.76 -18.77
N ASP A 274 -16.72 -13.15 -19.82
CA ASP A 274 -16.00 -12.77 -21.05
C ASP A 274 -15.05 -11.59 -20.86
N GLU A 275 -15.25 -10.78 -19.82
CA GLU A 275 -14.36 -9.67 -19.45
C GLU A 275 -13.28 -10.10 -18.45
N LEU A 276 -13.41 -11.30 -17.87
CA LEU A 276 -12.58 -11.80 -16.78
C LEU A 276 -11.44 -12.69 -17.30
N GLU A 277 -10.47 -12.05 -17.96
CA GLU A 277 -9.26 -12.72 -18.41
C GLU A 277 -8.13 -12.60 -17.38
N ASP A 278 -7.36 -13.68 -17.19
CA ASP A 278 -6.15 -13.63 -16.37
C ASP A 278 -5.11 -12.71 -17.01
N LYS A 279 -4.89 -11.56 -16.37
CA LYS A 279 -3.90 -10.56 -16.74
C LYS A 279 -2.95 -10.29 -15.57
N CYS A 280 -2.68 -11.25 -14.69
CA CYS A 280 -1.67 -10.99 -13.67
C CYS A 280 -0.30 -10.82 -14.34
N GLU A 281 0.53 -9.99 -13.72
CA GLU A 281 1.95 -9.93 -14.03
C GLU A 281 2.56 -11.27 -13.59
N ASP A 282 2.52 -12.28 -14.47
CA ASP A 282 3.44 -13.41 -14.37
C ASP A 282 4.83 -12.82 -14.23
N VAL A 283 5.70 -13.45 -13.42
CA VAL A 283 7.13 -13.17 -13.36
C VAL A 283 7.75 -13.36 -14.76
N ARG A 284 7.51 -12.45 -15.70
CA ARG A 284 8.35 -12.21 -16.88
C ARG A 284 9.52 -11.37 -16.44
N GLY A 285 10.19 -11.86 -15.40
CA GLY A 285 11.46 -11.41 -14.86
C GLY A 285 12.57 -12.39 -15.23
N VAL A 286 12.54 -12.94 -16.46
CA VAL A 286 13.72 -13.53 -17.09
C VAL A 286 13.84 -12.89 -18.48
N ALA A 287 14.45 -11.70 -18.51
CA ALA A 287 15.23 -11.14 -19.63
C ALA A 287 15.23 -9.60 -19.59
N PHE A 288 15.77 -8.99 -18.53
CA PHE A 288 16.40 -7.67 -18.62
C PHE A 288 17.58 -7.63 -17.64
N ASN A 289 18.60 -8.43 -17.96
CA ASN A 289 19.97 -8.28 -17.48
C ASN A 289 20.92 -8.87 -18.54
N GLU A 290 20.93 -8.22 -19.70
CA GLU A 290 22.09 -8.17 -20.61
C GLU A 290 22.02 -6.79 -21.27
N ILE A 291 22.75 -5.83 -20.69
CA ILE A 291 23.64 -4.82 -21.29
C ILE A 291 24.47 -4.24 -20.14
#